data_AF-A0A377XKN0-F1
#
_entry.id   AF-A0A377XKN0-F1
#
_cell.length_a   1.000
_cell.length_b   1.000
_cell.length_c   1.000
_cell.angle_alpha   90.00
_cell.angle_beta   90.00
_cell.angle_gamma   90.00
#
_symmetry.space_group_name_H-M   'P 1'
#
loop_
_entity.id
_entity.type
_entity.pdbx_description
1 polymer ?
#
loop_
_entity_poly.entity_id
_entity_poly.type
_entity_poly.pdbx_seq_one_letter_code
_entity_poly.pdbx_strand_id
1 'polypeptide(L)'
;MQEIGTFHGGDLQGLTSKLDYLQQMGVNALWISSPLEQIHGWVGGGTKGDFPHYAYHGYYTRTGPKLDANMGTEADLRRLVDEAHKRGIRILFDVVMNHAGYATLADMQEFQFGSLYLQGDELKKTLGERWTDWKPGAGQTWHSFNDYINFSDKAGWEKWWGKKWIRTDIGDYDNPGYDDLTMSLAFLPDLKTESKEVSGLPNFYNHKPDTAAKAIPGYTPRDYLTHWLSQWVRDYGIDASASIPPNMWRWTPGSS
;
A
#
# COMPACT_ATOMS: atom_id res chain seq x y z
N MET A 1 -25.96 0.19 0.40
CA MET A 1 -24.56 0.12 -0.03
C MET A 1 -23.98 -1.12 0.58
N GLN A 2 -23.36 -1.98 -0.22
CA GLN A 2 -22.72 -3.18 0.27
C GLN A 2 -21.27 -2.77 0.58
N GLU A 3 -20.97 -2.61 1.88
CA GLU A 3 -19.63 -2.29 2.42
C GLU A 3 -18.71 -3.50 2.24
N ILE A 4 -18.34 -3.79 0.98
CA ILE A 4 -17.61 -5.03 0.64
C ILE A 4 -16.10 -4.87 0.82
N GLY A 5 -15.57 -3.67 0.53
CA GLY A 5 -14.13 -3.42 0.52
C GLY A 5 -13.74 -2.14 1.24
N THR A 6 -14.35 -1.87 2.40
CA THR A 6 -14.12 -0.64 3.18
C THR A 6 -13.52 -0.95 4.55
N PHE A 7 -13.03 0.09 5.25
CA PHE A 7 -12.54 -0.05 6.62
C PHE A 7 -13.71 -0.15 7.60
N HIS A 8 -13.71 -1.15 8.47
CA HIS A 8 -14.73 -1.35 9.51
C HIS A 8 -14.30 -0.87 10.91
N GLY A 9 -13.15 -0.21 11.02
CA GLY A 9 -12.67 0.41 12.27
C GLY A 9 -11.93 -0.51 13.23
N GLY A 10 -11.52 -1.71 12.81
CA GLY A 10 -10.58 -2.51 13.59
C GLY A 10 -9.20 -1.88 13.61
N ASP A 11 -8.62 -1.68 14.79
CA ASP A 11 -7.38 -0.94 15.00
C ASP A 11 -6.47 -1.56 16.09
N LEU A 12 -5.28 -0.99 16.28
CA LEU A 12 -4.29 -1.46 17.25
C LEU A 12 -4.75 -1.30 18.70
N GLN A 13 -5.54 -0.27 19.02
CA GLN A 13 -6.07 -0.05 20.36
C GLN A 13 -7.13 -1.11 20.71
N GLY A 14 -8.01 -1.41 19.76
CA GLY A 14 -8.99 -2.48 19.83
C GLY A 14 -8.31 -3.82 20.05
N LEU A 15 -7.26 -4.14 19.29
CA LEU A 15 -6.48 -5.36 19.50
C LEU A 15 -5.83 -5.40 20.89
N THR A 16 -5.22 -4.29 21.32
CA THR A 16 -4.62 -4.15 22.66
C THR A 16 -5.64 -4.43 23.75
N SER A 17 -6.88 -3.96 23.60
CA SER A 17 -7.96 -4.16 24.58
C SER A 17 -8.40 -5.63 24.72
N LYS A 18 -8.03 -6.49 23.76
CA LYS A 18 -8.39 -7.92 23.73
C LYS A 18 -7.25 -8.84 24.15
N LEU A 19 -6.08 -8.31 24.50
CA LEU A 19 -4.92 -9.15 24.88
C LEU A 19 -5.20 -10.08 26.06
N ASP A 20 -5.96 -9.64 27.07
CA ASP A 20 -6.33 -10.51 28.20
C ASP A 20 -7.23 -11.67 27.76
N TYR A 21 -8.19 -11.39 26.87
CA TYR A 21 -9.05 -12.42 26.28
C TYR A 21 -8.24 -13.43 25.46
N LEU A 22 -7.32 -12.94 24.62
CA LEU A 22 -6.43 -13.76 23.81
C LEU A 22 -5.52 -14.64 24.67
N GLN A 23 -4.96 -14.08 25.75
CA GLN A 23 -4.14 -14.82 26.70
C GLN A 23 -4.93 -15.93 27.40
N GLN A 24 -6.18 -15.66 27.81
CA GLN A 24 -7.04 -16.68 28.43
C GLN A 24 -7.35 -17.85 27.49
N MET A 25 -7.39 -17.61 26.18
CA MET A 25 -7.51 -18.68 25.18
C MET A 25 -6.21 -19.46 24.95
N GLY A 26 -5.10 -19.04 25.56
CA GLY A 26 -3.78 -19.66 25.37
C GLY A 26 -3.02 -19.18 24.13
N VAL A 27 -3.44 -18.07 23.51
CA VAL A 27 -2.71 -17.46 22.39
C VAL A 27 -1.37 -16.93 22.89
N ASN A 28 -0.28 -17.24 22.18
CA ASN A 28 1.08 -16.77 22.47
C ASN A 28 1.76 -16.06 21.29
N ALA A 29 1.04 -15.88 20.18
CA ALA A 29 1.48 -15.11 19.03
C ALA A 29 0.29 -14.49 18.31
N LEU A 30 0.43 -13.24 17.88
CA LEU A 30 -0.51 -12.53 17.02
C LEU A 30 0.17 -12.24 15.71
N TRP A 31 -0.44 -12.68 14.62
CA TRP A 31 -0.09 -12.26 13.27
C TRP A 31 -1.16 -11.28 12.79
N ILE A 32 -0.75 -10.04 12.50
CA ILE A 32 -1.64 -8.97 12.08
C ILE A 32 -1.36 -8.53 10.64
N SER A 33 -2.37 -7.94 10.01
CA SER A 33 -2.24 -7.27 8.71
C SER A 33 -1.10 -6.25 8.72
N SER A 34 -0.55 -5.98 7.54
CA SER A 34 0.58 -5.07 7.40
C SER A 34 0.24 -3.68 7.95
N PRO A 35 0.97 -3.18 8.96
CA PRO A 35 0.68 -1.88 9.56
C PRO A 35 1.40 -0.72 8.86
N LEU A 36 2.10 -1.01 7.76
CA LEU A 36 2.76 0.01 6.94
C LEU A 36 1.72 0.86 6.20
N GLU A 37 2.02 2.14 5.98
CA GLU A 37 1.15 3.06 5.23
C GLU A 37 0.74 2.47 3.88
N GLN A 38 -0.57 2.41 3.65
CA GLN A 38 -1.19 1.98 2.41
C GLN A 38 -1.52 3.17 1.50
N ILE A 39 -1.91 2.89 0.25
CA ILE A 39 -2.46 3.91 -0.66
C ILE A 39 -3.68 4.62 -0.04
N HIS A 40 -3.86 5.91 -0.33
CA HIS A 40 -5.03 6.64 0.13
C HIS A 40 -6.20 6.53 -0.85
N GLY A 41 -7.42 6.66 -0.33
CA GLY A 41 -8.64 6.58 -1.13
C GLY A 41 -8.95 5.14 -1.56
N TRP A 42 -9.45 4.99 -2.80
CA TRP A 42 -10.01 3.75 -3.30
C TRP A 42 -9.57 3.49 -4.75
N VAL A 43 -9.67 2.23 -5.16
CA VAL A 43 -9.65 1.78 -6.57
C VAL A 43 -10.99 1.11 -6.92
N GLY A 44 -11.24 0.83 -8.20
CA GLY A 44 -12.41 0.05 -8.58
C GLY A 44 -12.29 -1.41 -8.13
N GLY A 45 -13.27 -1.88 -7.36
CA GLY A 45 -13.35 -3.24 -6.83
C GLY A 45 -14.08 -4.20 -7.75
N GLY A 46 -13.70 -5.48 -7.70
CA GLY A 46 -14.28 -6.53 -8.54
C GLY A 46 -13.84 -6.44 -10.00
N THR A 47 -14.24 -7.43 -10.81
CA THR A 47 -13.85 -7.51 -12.23
C THR A 47 -14.45 -6.40 -13.09
N LYS A 48 -15.50 -5.72 -12.60
CA LYS A 48 -16.22 -4.67 -13.34
C LYS A 48 -16.15 -3.28 -12.68
N GLY A 49 -15.53 -3.16 -11.51
CA GLY A 49 -15.47 -1.88 -10.77
C GLY A 49 -16.79 -1.60 -10.05
N ASP A 50 -17.42 -2.63 -9.48
CA ASP A 50 -18.79 -2.57 -8.95
C ASP A 50 -18.87 -1.78 -7.63
N PHE A 51 -17.76 -1.62 -6.91
CA PHE A 51 -17.68 -0.94 -5.62
C PHE A 51 -16.32 -0.23 -5.45
N PRO A 52 -16.20 0.77 -4.57
CA PRO A 52 -14.90 1.34 -4.22
C PRO A 52 -14.17 0.38 -3.28
N HIS A 53 -12.95 0.01 -3.64
CA HIS A 53 -12.11 -0.92 -2.89
C HIS A 53 -10.95 -0.17 -2.23
N TYR A 54 -10.94 -0.18 -0.90
CA TYR A 54 -9.92 0.46 -0.08
C TYR A 54 -8.84 -0.55 0.34
N ALA A 55 -7.68 -0.06 0.76
CA ALA A 55 -6.55 -0.90 1.18
C ALA A 55 -6.70 -1.50 2.60
N TYR A 56 -7.92 -1.80 3.05
CA TYR A 56 -8.22 -2.25 4.42
C TYR A 56 -7.50 -3.54 4.82
N HIS A 57 -7.10 -4.34 3.84
CA HIS A 57 -6.42 -5.62 4.04
C HIS A 57 -4.91 -5.50 4.30
N GLY A 58 -4.30 -4.33 4.02
CA GLY A 58 -2.87 -4.09 4.26
C GLY A 58 -1.92 -4.55 3.15
N TYR A 59 -2.40 -4.75 1.92
CA TYR A 59 -1.59 -5.28 0.80
C TYR A 59 -1.33 -4.28 -0.34
N TYR A 60 -1.81 -3.05 -0.24
CA TYR A 60 -1.52 -1.96 -1.18
C TYR A 60 -0.56 -0.97 -0.55
N THR A 61 0.61 -1.47 -0.14
CA THR A 61 1.60 -0.67 0.58
C THR A 61 2.21 0.40 -0.31
N ARG A 62 2.52 1.55 0.29
CA ARG A 62 3.30 2.60 -0.36
C ARG A 62 4.79 2.57 0.03
N THR A 63 5.17 1.60 0.86
CA THR A 63 6.50 1.37 1.46
C THR A 63 7.10 2.60 2.18
N GLY A 64 7.71 2.36 3.34
CA GLY A 64 8.34 3.42 4.12
C GLY A 64 8.23 3.14 5.62
N PRO A 65 8.78 4.04 6.45
CA PRO A 65 8.81 3.86 7.90
C PRO A 65 7.52 4.33 8.60
N LYS A 66 6.45 4.67 7.87
CA LYS A 66 5.24 5.27 8.44
C LYS A 66 4.15 4.21 8.69
N LEU A 67 3.51 4.30 9.85
CA LEU A 67 2.34 3.49 10.22
C LEU A 67 1.10 3.95 9.43
N ASP A 68 0.24 3.02 9.04
CA ASP A 68 -1.07 3.34 8.45
C ASP A 68 -1.97 4.03 9.48
N ALA A 69 -2.45 5.22 9.13
CA ALA A 69 -3.27 6.05 10.01
C ALA A 69 -4.63 5.41 10.34
N ASN A 70 -5.12 4.47 9.53
CA ASN A 70 -6.35 3.72 9.82
C ASN A 70 -6.15 2.67 10.92
N MET A 71 -4.90 2.26 11.20
CA MET A 71 -4.59 1.29 12.25
C MET A 71 -4.30 1.94 13.61
N GLY A 72 -4.00 3.24 13.63
CA GLY A 72 -3.77 4.02 14.84
C GLY A 72 -2.49 4.84 14.76
N THR A 73 -1.85 5.05 15.91
CA THR A 73 -0.60 5.81 16.02
C THR A 73 0.58 4.91 16.35
N GLU A 74 1.81 5.39 16.12
CA GLU A 74 3.01 4.67 16.55
C GLU A 74 3.04 4.43 18.07
N ALA A 75 2.43 5.32 18.86
CA ALA A 75 2.27 5.13 20.30
C ALA A 75 1.32 3.96 20.62
N ASP A 76 0.24 3.80 19.84
CA ASP A 76 -0.65 2.66 19.96
C ASP A 76 0.06 1.35 19.59
N LEU A 77 0.93 1.37 18.56
CA LEU A 77 1.74 0.22 18.22
C LEU A 77 2.71 -0.16 19.34
N ARG A 78 3.45 0.81 19.90
CA ARG A 78 4.35 0.56 21.06
C ARG A 78 3.59 -0.06 22.21
N ARG A 79 2.42 0.50 22.54
CA ARG A 79 1.57 -0.01 23.60
C ARG A 79 1.10 -1.44 23.33
N LEU A 80 0.67 -1.75 22.10
CA LEU A 80 0.28 -3.11 21.73
C LEU A 80 1.43 -4.10 21.98
N VAL A 81 2.62 -3.78 21.48
CA VAL A 81 3.77 -4.68 21.60
C VAL A 81 4.17 -4.86 23.06
N ASP A 82 4.33 -3.76 23.81
CA ASP A 82 4.68 -3.80 25.23
C ASP A 82 3.68 -4.63 26.06
N GLU A 83 2.37 -4.42 25.83
CA GLU A 83 1.33 -5.15 26.55
C GLU A 83 1.22 -6.62 26.12
N ALA A 84 1.46 -6.93 24.85
CA ALA A 84 1.50 -8.30 24.36
C ALA A 84 2.70 -9.06 24.94
N HIS A 85 3.89 -8.46 24.93
CA HIS A 85 5.10 -9.06 25.47
C HIS A 85 5.02 -9.32 26.98
N LYS A 86 4.41 -8.42 27.76
CA LYS A 86 4.12 -8.65 29.20
C LYS A 86 3.29 -9.91 29.44
N ARG A 87 2.49 -10.33 28.46
CA ARG A 87 1.63 -11.51 28.49
C ARG A 87 2.26 -12.75 27.86
N GLY A 88 3.50 -12.64 27.38
CA GLY A 88 4.18 -13.70 26.64
C GLY A 88 3.63 -13.90 25.22
N ILE A 89 2.95 -12.89 24.66
CA ILE A 89 2.38 -12.91 23.32
C ILE A 89 3.34 -12.21 22.35
N ARG A 90 3.80 -12.91 21.32
CA ARG A 90 4.65 -12.36 20.25
C ARG A 90 3.81 -11.62 19.20
N ILE A 91 4.38 -10.62 18.55
CA ILE A 91 3.72 -9.87 17.47
C ILE A 91 4.45 -10.10 16.15
N LEU A 92 3.71 -10.53 15.14
CA LEU A 92 4.15 -10.72 13.77
C LEU A 92 3.38 -9.81 12.83
N PHE A 93 4.08 -9.20 11.89
CA PHE A 93 3.46 -8.41 10.83
C PHE A 93 3.41 -9.18 9.53
N ASP A 94 2.32 -9.01 8.78
CA ASP A 94 2.38 -9.24 7.34
C ASP A 94 3.23 -8.16 6.66
N VAL A 95 4.02 -8.56 5.66
CA VAL A 95 4.87 -7.68 4.87
C VAL A 95 4.79 -8.05 3.41
N VAL A 96 4.40 -7.07 2.59
CA VAL A 96 4.43 -7.17 1.13
C VAL A 96 5.75 -6.63 0.60
N MET A 97 6.57 -7.51 0.05
CA MET A 97 7.83 -7.13 -0.62
C MET A 97 7.76 -7.22 -2.15
N ASN A 98 6.67 -7.80 -2.68
CA ASN A 98 6.52 -8.04 -4.12
C ASN A 98 6.09 -6.77 -4.86
N HIS A 99 5.12 -6.04 -4.35
CA HIS A 99 4.49 -4.95 -5.08
C HIS A 99 4.14 -3.77 -4.17
N ALA A 100 3.97 -2.62 -4.80
CA ALA A 100 3.31 -1.46 -4.21
C ALA A 100 1.80 -1.49 -4.47
N GLY A 101 1.05 -0.61 -3.83
CA GLY A 101 -0.34 -0.33 -4.18
C GLY A 101 -0.48 0.40 -5.52
N TYR A 102 -1.70 0.36 -6.07
CA TYR A 102 -2.05 1.08 -7.30
C TYR A 102 -1.91 2.61 -7.15
N ALA A 103 -1.80 3.31 -8.28
CA ALA A 103 -2.01 4.75 -8.30
C ALA A 103 -3.49 5.06 -8.04
N THR A 104 -3.78 5.88 -7.04
CA THR A 104 -5.14 6.37 -6.75
C THR A 104 -5.25 7.86 -7.06
N LEU A 105 -6.48 8.33 -7.30
CA LEU A 105 -6.75 9.76 -7.42
C LEU A 105 -6.33 10.55 -6.17
N ALA A 106 -6.46 9.95 -4.99
CA ALA A 106 -6.03 10.56 -3.72
C ALA A 106 -4.53 10.84 -3.74
N ASP A 107 -3.75 9.79 -4.01
CA ASP A 107 -2.29 9.86 -3.96
C ASP A 107 -1.74 10.73 -5.09
N MET A 108 -2.33 10.65 -6.30
CA MET A 108 -1.97 11.52 -7.42
C MET A 108 -2.17 13.00 -7.06
N GLN A 109 -3.30 13.33 -6.41
CA GLN A 109 -3.59 14.69 -5.97
C GLN A 109 -2.65 15.16 -4.87
N GLU A 110 -2.45 14.33 -3.84
CA GLU A 110 -1.68 14.67 -2.64
C GLU A 110 -0.18 14.78 -2.93
N PHE A 111 0.38 13.80 -3.65
CA PHE A 111 1.82 13.70 -3.90
C PHE A 111 2.23 14.20 -5.29
N GLN A 112 1.30 14.81 -6.02
CA GLN A 112 1.55 15.55 -7.26
C GLN A 112 2.27 14.72 -8.35
N PHE A 113 1.86 13.46 -8.52
CA PHE A 113 2.34 12.57 -9.59
C PHE A 113 1.21 12.16 -10.55
N GLY A 114 1.62 11.53 -11.65
CA GLY A 114 0.70 11.10 -12.70
C GLY A 114 0.21 12.29 -13.53
N SER A 115 -0.75 12.02 -14.40
CA SER A 115 -1.26 13.01 -15.34
C SER A 115 -2.72 12.71 -15.65
N LEU A 116 -3.51 13.77 -15.84
CA LEU A 116 -4.92 13.70 -16.22
C LEU A 116 -5.13 14.34 -17.60
N TYR A 117 -6.09 13.83 -18.36
CA TYR A 117 -6.55 14.51 -19.59
C TYR A 117 -7.32 15.80 -19.26
N LEU A 118 -7.93 15.84 -18.08
CA LEU A 118 -8.72 16.98 -17.59
C LEU A 118 -7.82 18.10 -17.10
N GLN A 119 -8.19 19.36 -17.37
CA GLN A 119 -7.47 20.55 -16.91
C GLN A 119 -8.43 21.67 -16.50
N GLY A 120 -7.95 22.60 -15.67
CA GLY A 120 -8.67 23.82 -15.28
C GLY A 120 -10.09 23.55 -14.75
N ASP A 121 -11.06 24.32 -15.25
CA ASP A 121 -12.45 24.25 -14.81
C ASP A 121 -13.10 22.87 -15.07
N GLU A 122 -12.67 22.15 -16.12
CA GLU A 122 -13.21 20.83 -16.43
C GLU A 122 -12.78 19.79 -15.39
N LEU A 123 -11.52 19.85 -14.94
CA LEU A 123 -11.02 18.99 -13.86
C LEU A 123 -11.82 19.20 -12.57
N LYS A 124 -12.02 20.46 -12.18
CA LYS A 124 -12.80 20.80 -10.98
C LYS A 124 -14.27 20.43 -11.11
N LYS A 125 -14.86 20.56 -12.30
CA LYS A 125 -16.23 20.14 -12.57
C LYS A 125 -16.40 18.62 -12.49
N THR A 126 -15.42 17.87 -12.97
CA THR A 126 -15.52 16.40 -13.08
C THR A 126 -15.09 15.70 -11.81
N LEU A 127 -13.90 15.99 -11.26
CA LEU A 127 -13.35 15.33 -10.09
C LEU A 127 -13.61 16.08 -8.78
N GLY A 128 -14.05 17.34 -8.83
CA GLY A 128 -14.23 18.17 -7.65
C GLY A 128 -12.93 18.73 -7.08
N GLU A 129 -13.03 19.34 -5.90
CA GLU A 129 -11.87 19.86 -5.15
C GLU A 129 -11.02 18.73 -4.55
N ARG A 130 -11.67 17.64 -4.11
CA ARG A 130 -11.03 16.43 -3.62
C ARG A 130 -11.32 15.31 -4.60
N TRP A 131 -10.31 14.83 -5.31
CA TRP A 131 -10.54 13.87 -6.40
C TRP A 131 -11.12 12.54 -5.90
N THR A 132 -10.89 12.20 -4.62
CA THR A 132 -11.48 11.03 -3.96
C THR A 132 -12.99 11.06 -3.83
N ASP A 133 -13.60 12.24 -3.94
CA ASP A 133 -15.04 12.43 -3.78
C ASP A 133 -15.80 12.10 -5.09
N TRP A 134 -15.07 11.88 -6.19
CA TRP A 134 -15.64 11.41 -7.45
C TRP A 134 -16.41 10.11 -7.25
N LYS A 135 -17.54 9.98 -7.96
CA LYS A 135 -18.40 8.80 -7.97
C LYS A 135 -18.84 8.51 -9.41
N PRO A 136 -19.04 7.23 -9.77
CA PRO A 136 -19.55 6.88 -11.09
C PRO A 136 -20.92 7.52 -11.35
N GLY A 137 -21.05 8.15 -12.53
CA GLY A 137 -22.31 8.60 -13.06
C GLY A 137 -23.13 7.46 -13.70
N ALA A 138 -24.23 7.82 -14.35
CA ALA A 138 -25.05 6.86 -15.08
C ALA A 138 -24.23 6.14 -16.17
N GLY A 139 -24.19 4.80 -16.12
CA GLY A 139 -23.43 3.97 -17.07
C GLY A 139 -21.94 3.85 -16.78
N GLN A 140 -21.42 4.50 -15.73
CA GLN A 140 -20.03 4.37 -15.28
C GLN A 140 -19.91 3.37 -14.13
N THR A 141 -18.69 2.89 -13.91
CA THR A 141 -18.33 2.07 -12.74
C THR A 141 -17.19 2.74 -11.98
N TRP A 142 -16.80 2.19 -10.83
CA TRP A 142 -15.62 2.67 -10.11
C TRP A 142 -14.30 2.44 -10.86
N HIS A 143 -14.30 1.75 -12.01
CA HIS A 143 -13.13 1.73 -12.92
C HIS A 143 -13.10 2.92 -13.87
N SER A 144 -14.23 3.62 -14.09
CA SER A 144 -14.31 4.72 -15.06
C SER A 144 -13.50 5.95 -14.69
N PHE A 145 -12.96 6.07 -13.47
CA PHE A 145 -12.02 7.14 -13.18
C PHE A 145 -10.71 7.02 -13.98
N ASN A 146 -10.34 5.79 -14.38
CA ASN A 146 -9.17 5.53 -15.21
C ASN A 146 -9.27 6.23 -16.58
N ASP A 147 -10.48 6.49 -17.08
CA ASP A 147 -10.71 7.18 -18.35
C ASP A 147 -10.19 8.62 -18.33
N TYR A 148 -10.03 9.22 -17.14
CA TYR A 148 -9.51 10.57 -16.98
C TYR A 148 -7.99 10.62 -16.85
N ILE A 149 -7.33 9.47 -16.66
CA ILE A 149 -5.89 9.38 -16.38
C ILE A 149 -5.12 9.17 -17.68
N ASN A 150 -4.13 10.03 -17.91
CA ASN A 150 -3.18 9.85 -19.00
C ASN A 150 -2.04 8.94 -18.56
N PHE A 151 -2.24 7.62 -18.69
CA PHE A 151 -1.21 6.63 -18.35
C PHE A 151 0.05 6.70 -19.23
N SER A 152 0.01 7.37 -20.38
CA SER A 152 1.17 7.47 -21.29
C SER A 152 2.09 8.67 -20.99
N ASP A 153 1.71 9.57 -20.08
CA ASP A 153 2.50 10.78 -19.79
C ASP A 153 3.75 10.48 -18.96
N LYS A 154 4.88 10.31 -19.65
CA LYS A 154 6.17 9.95 -19.02
C LYS A 154 6.59 10.91 -17.91
N ALA A 155 6.40 12.21 -18.12
CA ALA A 155 6.86 13.23 -17.18
C ALA A 155 6.05 13.26 -15.87
N GLY A 156 4.74 13.07 -15.94
CA GLY A 156 3.88 12.94 -14.76
C GLY A 156 4.16 11.66 -13.98
N TRP A 157 4.33 10.54 -14.68
CA TRP A 157 4.53 9.24 -14.04
C TRP A 157 5.93 9.01 -13.46
N GLU A 158 6.96 9.68 -13.99
CA GLU A 158 8.29 9.66 -13.37
C GLU A 158 8.26 10.24 -11.94
N LYS A 159 7.34 11.14 -11.61
CA LYS A 159 7.21 11.71 -10.25
C LYS A 159 6.66 10.74 -9.22
N TRP A 160 6.16 9.57 -9.63
CA TRP A 160 5.59 8.58 -8.72
C TRP A 160 6.69 7.81 -7.99
N TRP A 161 7.04 6.59 -8.41
CA TRP A 161 8.12 5.83 -7.79
C TRP A 161 9.49 6.12 -8.41
N GLY A 162 9.51 6.52 -9.67
CA GLY A 162 10.72 6.61 -10.49
C GLY A 162 11.14 5.23 -11.02
N LYS A 163 11.66 5.19 -12.26
CA LYS A 163 11.95 3.94 -13.03
C LYS A 163 12.86 2.92 -12.33
N LYS A 164 13.61 3.36 -11.33
CA LYS A 164 14.52 2.51 -10.55
C LYS A 164 13.82 1.64 -9.51
N TRP A 165 12.59 1.99 -9.12
CA TRP A 165 11.88 1.37 -8.00
C TRP A 165 10.86 0.30 -8.40
N ILE A 166 10.07 0.55 -9.44
CA ILE A 166 8.95 -0.34 -9.82
C ILE A 166 8.96 -0.69 -11.30
N ARG A 167 8.22 -1.75 -11.65
CA ARG A 167 7.81 -2.14 -13.00
C ARG A 167 6.29 -2.03 -13.13
N THR A 168 5.85 -1.46 -14.24
CA THR A 168 4.42 -1.28 -14.58
C THR A 168 4.33 -0.91 -16.07
N ASP A 169 3.17 -1.10 -16.67
CA ASP A 169 2.83 -0.73 -18.04
C ASP A 169 2.44 0.77 -18.18
N ILE A 170 2.61 1.55 -17.12
CA ILE A 170 2.34 2.98 -17.06
C ILE A 170 3.60 3.79 -17.43
N GLY A 171 3.44 4.92 -18.11
CA GLY A 171 4.48 5.92 -18.33
C GLY A 171 5.69 5.40 -19.13
N ASP A 172 6.89 5.56 -18.56
CA ASP A 172 8.16 5.05 -19.12
C ASP A 172 8.81 3.98 -18.23
N TYR A 173 8.03 3.35 -17.34
CA TYR A 173 8.54 2.28 -16.50
C TYR A 173 8.91 1.05 -17.33
N ASP A 174 9.74 0.17 -16.75
CA ASP A 174 10.00 -1.12 -17.37
C ASP A 174 8.72 -1.98 -17.30
N ASN A 175 8.33 -2.56 -18.44
CA ASN A 175 7.13 -3.40 -18.49
C ASN A 175 7.33 -4.67 -17.65
N PRO A 176 6.27 -5.17 -16.97
CA PRO A 176 6.31 -6.47 -16.32
C PRO A 176 6.63 -7.60 -17.29
N GLY A 177 7.43 -8.56 -16.84
CA GLY A 177 7.72 -9.79 -17.58
C GLY A 177 6.68 -10.88 -17.36
N TYR A 178 7.05 -12.12 -17.67
CA TYR A 178 6.19 -13.31 -17.56
C TYR A 178 6.77 -14.38 -16.64
N ASP A 179 7.90 -14.11 -15.99
CA ASP A 179 8.56 -15.02 -15.04
C ASP A 179 8.31 -14.60 -13.59
N ASP A 180 8.60 -15.50 -12.65
CA ASP A 180 8.38 -15.28 -11.22
C ASP A 180 9.19 -14.11 -10.63
N LEU A 181 10.18 -13.60 -11.38
CA LEU A 181 11.07 -12.53 -10.93
C LEU A 181 10.56 -11.14 -11.34
N THR A 182 9.87 -11.04 -12.47
CA THR A 182 9.54 -9.75 -13.11
C THR A 182 8.07 -9.58 -13.48
N MET A 183 7.23 -10.60 -13.27
CA MET A 183 5.78 -10.49 -13.52
C MET A 183 5.09 -9.62 -12.48
N SER A 184 4.06 -8.88 -12.92
CA SER A 184 3.17 -8.16 -12.00
C SER A 184 2.06 -9.07 -11.49
N LEU A 185 1.67 -8.89 -10.23
CA LEU A 185 0.50 -9.55 -9.65
C LEU A 185 -0.72 -8.65 -9.88
N ALA A 186 -1.66 -9.08 -10.73
CA ALA A 186 -2.91 -8.35 -10.98
C ALA A 186 -2.70 -6.87 -11.35
N PHE A 187 -1.68 -6.57 -12.17
CA PHE A 187 -1.31 -5.20 -12.59
C PHE A 187 -0.80 -4.29 -11.46
N LEU A 188 -0.57 -4.82 -10.24
CA LEU A 188 0.09 -4.05 -9.19
C LEU A 188 1.53 -3.72 -9.59
N PRO A 189 2.04 -2.52 -9.27
CA PRO A 189 3.42 -2.15 -9.57
C PRO A 189 4.40 -3.08 -8.86
N ASP A 190 5.19 -3.81 -9.63
CA ASP A 190 6.14 -4.79 -9.12
C ASP A 190 7.41 -4.09 -8.64
N LEU A 191 7.83 -4.35 -7.39
CA LEU A 191 9.01 -3.74 -6.80
C LEU A 191 10.26 -4.41 -7.37
N LYS A 192 11.21 -3.60 -7.85
CA LYS A 192 12.47 -4.06 -8.47
C LYS A 192 13.49 -4.57 -7.44
N THR A 193 13.10 -5.53 -6.61
CA THR A 193 13.91 -6.01 -5.49
C THR A 193 15.18 -6.73 -5.96
N GLU A 194 15.25 -7.22 -7.19
CA GLU A 194 16.46 -7.83 -7.75
C GLU A 194 17.44 -6.82 -8.36
N SER A 195 17.00 -5.58 -8.60
CA SER A 195 17.84 -4.51 -9.15
C SER A 195 19.05 -4.24 -8.26
N LYS A 196 20.20 -4.03 -8.91
CA LYS A 196 21.46 -3.61 -8.26
C LYS A 196 21.73 -2.12 -8.42
N GLU A 197 20.81 -1.40 -9.06
CA GLU A 197 20.96 0.04 -9.29
C GLU A 197 20.62 0.84 -8.03
N VAL A 198 21.44 1.85 -7.74
CA VAL A 198 21.17 2.81 -6.66
C VAL A 198 19.95 3.65 -7.04
N SER A 199 18.89 3.53 -6.24
CA SER A 199 17.57 4.09 -6.56
C SER A 199 17.36 5.50 -6.02
N GLY A 200 17.93 5.83 -4.85
CA GLY A 200 17.45 6.95 -4.05
C GLY A 200 16.07 6.66 -3.45
N LEU A 201 15.44 7.65 -2.80
CA LEU A 201 14.05 7.52 -2.38
C LEU A 201 13.11 7.50 -3.59
N PRO A 202 11.92 6.88 -3.48
CA PRO A 202 10.87 7.04 -4.47
C PRO A 202 10.54 8.53 -4.72
N ASN A 203 10.27 8.89 -5.97
CA ASN A 203 10.15 10.30 -6.37
C ASN A 203 8.97 11.05 -5.69
N PHE A 204 7.91 10.34 -5.31
CA PHE A 204 6.75 10.93 -4.61
C PHE A 204 7.13 11.50 -3.23
N TYR A 205 8.25 11.07 -2.65
CA TYR A 205 8.74 11.63 -1.38
C TYR A 205 9.10 13.13 -1.48
N ASN A 206 9.35 13.65 -2.68
CA ASN A 206 9.55 15.09 -2.90
C ASN A 206 8.33 15.94 -2.50
N HIS A 207 7.14 15.32 -2.48
CA HIS A 207 5.87 15.95 -2.11
C HIS A 207 5.26 15.33 -0.85
N LYS A 208 6.04 14.55 -0.08
CA LYS A 208 5.61 13.95 1.19
C LYS A 208 6.46 14.49 2.34
N PRO A 209 6.07 15.62 2.96
CA PRO A 209 6.86 16.22 4.03
C PRO A 209 6.74 15.46 5.37
N ASP A 210 5.69 14.66 5.54
CA ASP A 210 5.33 13.96 6.77
C ASP A 210 5.97 12.57 6.86
N THR A 211 7.26 12.46 6.55
CA THR A 211 7.97 11.17 6.60
C THR A 211 9.37 11.28 7.21
N ALA A 212 9.74 10.24 7.95
CA ALA A 212 11.09 10.04 8.43
C ALA A 212 12.03 9.47 7.35
N ALA A 213 11.53 9.15 6.14
CA ALA A 213 12.34 8.59 5.07
C ALA A 213 13.47 9.56 4.66
N LYS A 214 14.69 9.04 4.59
CA LYS A 214 15.89 9.78 4.14
C LYS A 214 16.58 8.98 3.06
N ALA A 215 17.13 9.68 2.08
CA ALA A 215 17.97 9.05 1.07
C ALA A 215 19.27 8.54 1.73
N ILE A 216 19.58 7.27 1.49
CA ILE A 216 20.78 6.62 2.00
C ILE A 216 21.70 6.34 0.81
N PRO A 217 22.94 6.87 0.82
CA PRO A 217 23.88 6.66 -0.28
C PRO A 217 24.12 5.18 -0.55
N GLY A 218 24.08 4.81 -1.84
CA GLY A 218 24.36 3.44 -2.28
C GLY A 218 23.20 2.45 -2.15
N TYR A 219 22.06 2.84 -1.56
CA TYR A 219 20.93 1.92 -1.40
C TYR A 219 20.19 1.65 -2.71
N THR A 220 19.96 0.36 -2.96
CA THR A 220 19.03 -0.18 -3.94
C THR A 220 17.60 -0.25 -3.37
N PRO A 221 16.55 -0.53 -4.17
CA PRO A 221 15.19 -0.72 -3.66
C PRO A 221 15.12 -1.77 -2.53
N ARG A 222 15.84 -2.89 -2.69
CA ARG A 222 15.91 -3.95 -1.66
C ARG A 222 16.54 -3.44 -0.36
N ASP A 223 17.59 -2.63 -0.45
CA ASP A 223 18.28 -2.13 0.75
C ASP A 223 17.37 -1.21 1.56
N TYR A 224 16.59 -0.34 0.89
CA TYR A 224 15.58 0.48 1.56
C TYR A 224 14.48 -0.37 2.22
N LEU A 225 13.91 -1.34 1.51
CA LEU A 225 12.88 -2.23 2.09
C LEU A 225 13.43 -2.97 3.32
N THR A 226 14.64 -3.54 3.21
CA THR A 226 15.31 -4.23 4.32
C THR A 226 15.57 -3.29 5.48
N HIS A 227 16.01 -2.07 5.20
CA HIS A 227 16.30 -1.06 6.21
C HIS A 227 15.05 -0.64 6.96
N TRP A 228 13.97 -0.27 6.27
CA TRP A 228 12.71 0.13 6.90
C TRP A 228 12.10 -1.02 7.71
N LEU A 229 12.10 -2.25 7.19
CA LEU A 229 11.64 -3.43 7.93
C LEU A 229 12.48 -3.69 9.19
N SER A 230 13.80 -3.53 9.08
CA SER A 230 14.69 -3.65 10.24
C SER A 230 14.47 -2.56 11.28
N GLN A 231 14.02 -1.36 10.88
CA GLN A 231 13.66 -0.30 11.82
C GLN A 231 12.42 -0.67 12.62
N TRP A 232 11.39 -1.27 12.02
CA TRP A 232 10.21 -1.74 12.77
C TRP A 232 10.58 -2.72 13.88
N VAL A 233 11.50 -3.66 13.60
CA VAL A 233 12.02 -4.60 14.60
C VAL A 233 12.78 -3.86 15.70
N ARG A 234 13.69 -2.95 15.34
CA ARG A 234 14.53 -2.20 16.31
C ARG A 234 13.72 -1.26 17.18
N ASP A 235 12.76 -0.57 16.59
CA ASP A 235 12.07 0.55 17.23
C ASP A 235 10.88 0.08 18.04
N TYR A 236 10.20 -1.00 17.64
CA TYR A 236 8.98 -1.49 18.29
C TYR A 236 9.10 -2.90 18.87
N GLY A 237 10.16 -3.65 18.58
CA GLY A 237 10.34 -5.01 19.12
C GLY A 237 9.51 -6.08 18.40
N ILE A 238 9.24 -5.90 17.11
CA ILE A 238 8.48 -6.88 16.31
C ILE A 238 9.23 -8.22 16.23
N ASP A 239 8.55 -9.32 16.57
CA ASP A 239 9.18 -10.64 16.74
C ASP A 239 9.50 -11.33 15.41
N ALA A 240 8.67 -11.10 14.38
CA ALA A 240 8.90 -11.61 13.03
C ALA A 240 8.03 -10.90 11.99
N SER A 241 8.39 -11.08 10.72
CA SER A 241 7.57 -10.70 9.58
C SER A 241 7.26 -11.93 8.74
N ALA A 242 5.99 -12.09 8.36
CA ALA A 242 5.57 -13.08 7.40
C ALA A 242 5.37 -12.39 6.05
N SER A 243 5.98 -12.91 4.99
CA SER A 243 5.67 -12.50 3.62
C SER A 243 4.83 -13.58 2.97
N ILE A 244 3.63 -13.24 2.52
CA ILE A 244 2.79 -14.17 1.76
C ILE A 244 3.39 -14.30 0.35
N PRO A 245 3.81 -15.52 -0.07
CA PRO A 245 4.37 -15.71 -1.39
C PRO A 245 3.28 -15.50 -2.49
N PRO A 246 3.65 -15.08 -3.71
CA PRO A 246 2.69 -14.68 -4.75
C PRO A 246 1.65 -15.75 -5.09
N ASN A 247 2.01 -17.02 -4.90
CA ASN A 247 1.18 -18.19 -5.17
C ASN A 247 0.04 -18.42 -4.14
N MET A 248 0.08 -17.80 -2.96
CA MET A 248 -1.02 -17.90 -1.98
C MET A 248 -2.26 -17.07 -2.38
N TRP A 249 -2.10 -16.13 -3.33
CA TRP A 249 -3.20 -15.32 -3.90
C TRP A 249 -3.98 -16.04 -5.01
N ARG A 250 -3.58 -17.27 -5.37
CA ARG A 250 -4.38 -18.12 -6.25
C ARG A 250 -5.55 -18.69 -5.44
N TRP A 251 -6.63 -17.94 -5.36
CA TRP A 251 -7.95 -18.51 -5.10
C TRP A 251 -8.18 -19.57 -6.19
N THR A 252 -7.97 -20.85 -5.89
CA THR A 252 -8.50 -21.92 -6.73
C THR A 252 -10.01 -21.77 -6.69
N PRO A 253 -10.69 -21.50 -7.82
CA PRO A 253 -12.13 -21.68 -7.86
C PRO A 253 -12.35 -23.15 -7.52
N GLY A 254 -12.91 -23.40 -6.34
CA GLY A 254 -13.25 -24.75 -5.92
C GLY A 254 -14.13 -25.38 -7.00
N SER A 255 -13.62 -26.45 -7.58
CA SER A 255 -14.43 -27.46 -8.24
C SER A 255 -15.37 -28.06 -7.20
N SER A 256 -16.65 -27.70 -7.26
CA SER A 256 -17.79 -28.49 -6.79
C SER A 256 -19.05 -28.03 -7.48
#